data_AF-A0A7X2BHF3-F1
#
_entry.id   AF-A0A7X2BHF3-F1
#
_cell.length_a   1.000
_cell.length_b   1.000
_cell.length_c   1.000
_cell.angle_alpha   90.00
_cell.angle_beta   90.00
_cell.angle_gamma   90.00
#
_symmetry.space_group_name_H-M   'P 1'
#
loop_
_entity.id
_entity.type
_entity.pdbx_description
1 polymer ?
#
loop_
_entity_poly.entity_id
_entity_poly.type
_entity_poly.pdbx_seq_one_letter_code
_entity_poly.pdbx_strand_id
1 'polypeptide(L)'
;MAFAAQIKIPATYMRGGTSKGVFFSLLDLPDVAQVPGAARDALLLRVIGSPDPYEKQIDGMGAATSSTSKTVIVSKSLHADHDVDYLFGQVSIDKPFVDWSGNCGNLSAAVGSFAISSGLVDPSRIPRNGTAVVRIWQANISKTIIAHVPITDGAVQETGDFELDGVTFPAAEVQLEFLNPAAEEEGAGGSMFPTGNLVDDLEVPGVGTLKVTMINAGIPTIFVNAHDIGYTGTELQNDINADAKALALFETIRAQGALRMGLIDNLDDAAKRQHTPKVAFVAKPADYLSSSGKPVSANSIDLLVRALSMGKLHHAMMGTAAVAIGTAAAIPGTLVNLAAGGELRSAVRFGHPSGTLRVGAQAQQVDGEWTVTKAIMSRSARVLMEGWVRVPPI
;
A
#
# COMPACT_ATOMS: atom_id res chain seq x y z
N MET A 1 12.11 -20.42 -37.42
CA MET A 1 11.36 -21.24 -36.45
C MET A 1 10.11 -20.47 -36.07
N ALA A 2 8.93 -21.11 -36.04
CA ALA A 2 7.65 -20.41 -35.79
C ALA A 2 7.50 -19.92 -34.33
N PHE A 3 8.24 -20.51 -33.38
CA PHE A 3 8.22 -20.15 -31.97
C PHE A 3 9.66 -19.95 -31.47
N ALA A 4 9.93 -18.76 -30.95
CA ALA A 4 11.20 -18.43 -30.32
C ALA A 4 11.23 -18.91 -28.85
N ALA A 5 12.43 -19.17 -28.34
CA ALA A 5 12.61 -19.49 -26.93
C ALA A 5 12.24 -18.30 -26.03
N GLN A 6 11.82 -18.59 -24.81
CA GLN A 6 11.54 -17.55 -23.81
C GLN A 6 12.81 -16.75 -23.47
N ILE A 7 12.64 -15.46 -23.21
CA ILE A 7 13.70 -14.61 -22.67
C ILE A 7 13.82 -14.84 -21.15
N LYS A 8 15.03 -14.64 -20.62
CA LYS A 8 15.31 -14.69 -19.18
C LYS A 8 15.60 -13.28 -18.69
N ILE A 9 14.94 -12.88 -17.60
CA ILE A 9 15.08 -11.52 -17.05
C ILE A 9 15.44 -11.69 -15.57
N PRO A 10 16.59 -11.16 -15.11
CA PRO A 10 16.96 -11.19 -13.70
C PRO A 10 15.86 -10.56 -12.84
N ALA A 11 15.46 -11.26 -11.78
CA ALA A 11 14.38 -10.82 -10.91
C ALA A 11 14.49 -11.46 -9.53
N THR A 12 13.96 -10.76 -8.53
CA THR A 12 13.82 -11.28 -7.17
C THR A 12 12.35 -11.28 -6.76
N TYR A 13 11.82 -12.43 -6.35
CA TYR A 13 10.49 -12.53 -5.78
C TYR A 13 10.58 -12.38 -4.25
N MET A 14 9.99 -11.32 -3.73
CA MET A 14 10.12 -10.96 -2.31
C MET A 14 8.76 -10.85 -1.63
N ARG A 15 8.76 -11.16 -0.33
CA ARG A 15 7.73 -10.68 0.59
C ARG A 15 8.19 -9.34 1.16
N GLY A 16 7.35 -8.32 1.06
CA GLY A 16 7.48 -7.07 1.80
C GLY A 16 6.21 -6.83 2.61
N GLY A 17 6.33 -6.77 3.94
CA GLY A 17 5.17 -6.75 4.82
C GLY A 17 4.23 -7.94 4.56
N THR A 18 2.94 -7.65 4.37
CA THR A 18 1.87 -8.62 4.06
C THR A 18 1.56 -8.71 2.56
N SER A 19 2.55 -8.43 1.69
CA SER A 19 2.43 -8.51 0.24
C SER A 19 3.61 -9.25 -0.39
N LYS A 20 3.40 -9.78 -1.59
CA LYS A 20 4.46 -10.37 -2.42
C LYS A 20 4.53 -9.62 -3.75
N GLY A 21 5.73 -9.46 -4.28
CA GLY A 21 5.96 -8.81 -5.57
C GLY A 21 7.21 -9.31 -6.26
N VAL A 22 7.27 -9.11 -7.58
CA VAL A 22 8.45 -9.37 -8.40
C VAL A 22 9.24 -8.07 -8.55
N PHE A 23 10.50 -8.09 -8.12
CA PHE A 23 11.41 -6.95 -8.09
C PHE A 23 12.42 -7.07 -9.22
N PHE A 24 12.68 -5.94 -9.86
CA PHE A 24 13.64 -5.79 -10.95
C PHE A 24 14.56 -4.60 -10.66
N SER A 25 15.85 -4.75 -10.98
CA SER A 25 16.68 -3.58 -11.26
C SER A 25 16.28 -3.05 -12.63
N LEU A 26 16.22 -1.73 -12.81
CA LEU A 26 15.87 -1.13 -14.09
C LEU A 26 16.77 -1.63 -15.23
N LEU A 27 18.08 -1.76 -14.97
CA LEU A 27 19.07 -2.16 -15.96
C LEU A 27 19.02 -3.66 -16.32
N ASP A 28 18.30 -4.47 -15.54
CA ASP A 28 18.10 -5.90 -15.83
C ASP A 28 16.92 -6.13 -16.77
N LEU A 29 16.07 -5.11 -16.98
CA LEU A 29 14.97 -5.18 -17.94
C LEU A 29 15.50 -5.11 -19.38
N PRO A 30 14.80 -5.75 -20.35
CA PRO A 30 15.06 -5.51 -21.77
C PRO A 30 15.01 -4.01 -22.09
N ASP A 31 15.87 -3.53 -23.00
CA ASP A 31 16.00 -2.09 -23.33
C ASP A 31 14.66 -1.41 -23.60
N VAL A 32 13.77 -2.07 -24.33
CA VAL A 32 12.40 -1.57 -24.65
C VAL A 32 11.51 -1.37 -23.43
N ALA A 33 11.80 -2.03 -22.31
CA ALA A 33 11.08 -1.93 -21.05
C ALA A 33 11.81 -1.07 -20.00
N GLN A 34 13.01 -0.57 -20.30
CA GLN A 34 13.75 0.36 -19.43
C GLN A 34 13.15 1.78 -19.41
N VAL A 35 12.22 2.08 -20.32
CA VAL A 35 11.41 3.31 -20.28
C VAL A 35 9.93 3.00 -20.03
N PRO A 36 9.15 3.90 -19.40
CA PRO A 36 7.71 3.71 -19.25
C PRO A 36 7.02 3.58 -20.62
N GLY A 37 6.05 2.67 -20.73
CA GLY A 37 5.25 2.50 -21.94
C GLY A 37 4.74 1.08 -22.14
N ALA A 38 4.07 0.86 -23.28
CA ALA A 38 3.37 -0.38 -23.59
C ALA A 38 4.26 -1.64 -23.53
N ALA A 39 5.54 -1.54 -23.93
CA ALA A 39 6.47 -2.67 -23.87
C ALA A 39 6.78 -3.10 -22.43
N ARG A 40 6.97 -2.13 -21.51
CA ARG A 40 7.11 -2.41 -20.07
C ARG A 40 5.83 -3.04 -19.52
N ASP A 41 4.68 -2.45 -19.82
CA ASP A 41 3.41 -2.97 -19.30
C ASP A 41 3.13 -4.39 -19.79
N ALA A 42 3.35 -4.67 -21.08
CA ALA A 42 3.20 -6.01 -21.66
C ALA A 42 4.14 -7.03 -21.01
N LEU A 43 5.40 -6.63 -20.74
CA LEU A 43 6.35 -7.46 -20.01
C LEU A 43 5.84 -7.83 -18.62
N LEU A 44 5.44 -6.83 -17.84
CA LEU A 44 5.03 -7.04 -16.45
C LEU A 44 3.71 -7.80 -16.35
N LEU A 45 2.77 -7.54 -17.26
CA LEU A 45 1.55 -8.32 -17.43
C LEU A 45 1.89 -9.79 -17.66
N ARG A 46 2.80 -10.09 -18.59
CA ARG A 46 3.18 -11.47 -18.90
C ARG A 46 3.92 -12.16 -17.77
N VAL A 47 4.83 -11.46 -17.07
CA VAL A 47 5.52 -11.98 -15.87
C VAL A 47 4.53 -12.38 -14.80
N ILE A 48 3.52 -11.55 -14.55
CA ILE A 48 2.51 -11.80 -13.53
C ILE A 48 1.47 -12.83 -13.96
N GLY A 49 1.24 -13.00 -15.27
CA GLY A 49 0.25 -13.92 -15.82
C GLY A 49 -1.11 -13.27 -16.00
N SER A 50 -1.15 -12.03 -16.52
CA SER A 50 -2.35 -11.24 -16.74
C SER A 50 -2.41 -10.66 -18.16
N PRO A 51 -3.60 -10.32 -18.69
CA PRO A 51 -4.93 -10.59 -18.11
C PRO A 51 -5.26 -12.08 -18.09
N ASP A 52 -5.82 -12.56 -16.99
CA ASP A 52 -6.24 -13.95 -16.84
C ASP A 52 -7.77 -14.04 -16.63
N PRO A 53 -8.52 -14.52 -17.64
CA PRO A 53 -9.97 -14.69 -17.52
C PRO A 53 -10.38 -15.76 -16.48
N TYR A 54 -9.45 -16.59 -16.01
CA TYR A 54 -9.70 -17.57 -14.96
C TYR A 54 -9.50 -17.00 -13.54
N GLU A 55 -8.93 -15.79 -13.43
CA GLU A 55 -8.60 -15.15 -12.15
C GLU A 55 -7.79 -16.07 -11.22
N LYS A 56 -6.78 -16.77 -11.77
CA LYS A 56 -5.87 -17.66 -11.01
C LYS A 56 -4.40 -17.27 -11.15
N GLN A 57 -4.03 -16.60 -12.24
CA GLN A 57 -2.64 -16.27 -12.62
C GLN A 57 -1.74 -17.51 -12.65
N ILE A 58 -2.29 -18.66 -13.09
CA ILE A 58 -1.58 -19.95 -13.12
C ILE A 58 -0.35 -19.91 -14.04
N ASP A 59 -0.40 -19.11 -15.11
CA ASP A 59 0.67 -18.99 -16.11
C ASP A 59 1.54 -17.75 -15.87
N GLY A 60 1.87 -17.48 -14.60
CA GLY A 60 2.73 -16.37 -14.19
C GLY A 60 3.09 -16.39 -12.71
N MET A 61 3.75 -15.33 -12.25
CA MET A 61 4.22 -15.16 -10.86
C MET A 61 3.15 -14.61 -9.90
N GLY A 62 2.02 -14.15 -10.45
CA GLY A 62 0.88 -13.68 -9.70
C GLY A 62 0.22 -14.81 -8.91
N ALA A 63 -0.63 -14.46 -7.94
CA ALA A 63 -1.40 -15.44 -7.17
C ALA A 63 -2.84 -14.95 -6.92
N ALA A 64 -3.42 -14.30 -7.92
CA ALA A 64 -4.83 -13.89 -8.01
C ALA A 64 -5.37 -13.10 -6.81
N THR A 65 -4.53 -12.29 -6.17
CA THR A 65 -5.00 -11.29 -5.20
C THR A 65 -4.28 -9.96 -5.45
N SER A 66 -4.90 -8.85 -5.07
CA SER A 66 -4.26 -7.54 -5.16
C SER A 66 -2.95 -7.45 -4.36
N SER A 67 -2.80 -8.27 -3.30
CA SER A 67 -1.59 -8.37 -2.47
C SER A 67 -0.45 -9.18 -3.08
N THR A 68 -0.73 -9.92 -4.17
CA THR A 68 0.23 -10.84 -4.83
C THR A 68 0.35 -10.62 -6.34
N SER A 69 -0.38 -9.66 -6.91
CA SER A 69 -0.28 -9.23 -8.30
C SER A 69 0.44 -7.87 -8.38
N LYS A 70 1.75 -7.88 -8.14
CA LYS A 70 2.55 -6.67 -7.90
C LYS A 70 3.93 -6.77 -8.53
N THR A 71 4.38 -5.68 -9.15
CA THR A 71 5.73 -5.56 -9.69
C THR A 71 6.41 -4.30 -9.14
N VAL A 72 7.73 -4.37 -9.01
CA VAL A 72 8.57 -3.30 -8.50
C VAL A 72 9.78 -3.15 -9.40
N ILE A 73 10.09 -1.91 -9.79
CA ILE A 73 11.31 -1.55 -10.50
C ILE A 73 12.09 -0.60 -9.59
N VAL A 74 13.37 -0.89 -9.40
CA VAL A 74 14.28 -0.07 -8.59
C VAL A 74 15.47 0.34 -9.45
N SER A 75 15.88 1.60 -9.33
CA SER A 75 17.08 2.13 -9.99
C SER A 75 17.86 3.01 -9.03
N LYS A 76 19.12 3.31 -9.36
CA LYS A 76 19.85 4.39 -8.68
C LYS A 76 19.10 5.69 -8.86
N SER A 77 18.98 6.48 -7.80
CA SER A 77 18.28 7.76 -7.88
C SER A 77 19.14 8.81 -8.56
N LEU A 78 18.49 9.68 -9.35
CA LEU A 78 19.08 10.94 -9.81
C LEU A 78 18.66 12.13 -8.94
N HIS A 79 17.77 11.91 -7.98
CA HIS A 79 17.33 12.96 -7.06
C HIS A 79 18.37 13.17 -5.97
N ALA A 80 18.65 14.45 -5.67
CA ALA A 80 19.48 14.80 -4.52
C ALA A 80 18.92 14.15 -3.25
N ASP A 81 19.83 13.74 -2.37
CA ASP A 81 19.53 13.12 -1.08
C ASP A 81 18.75 11.79 -1.12
N HIS A 82 18.67 11.13 -2.27
CA HIS A 82 18.08 9.80 -2.41
C HIS A 82 19.12 8.79 -2.90
N ASP A 83 18.98 7.54 -2.44
CA ASP A 83 19.86 6.43 -2.83
C ASP A 83 19.28 5.68 -4.04
N VAL A 84 17.96 5.44 -4.03
CA VAL A 84 17.26 4.70 -5.09
C VAL A 84 15.91 5.31 -5.44
N ASP A 85 15.53 5.16 -6.71
CA ASP A 85 14.16 5.39 -7.18
C ASP A 85 13.37 4.09 -7.11
N TYR A 86 12.13 4.18 -6.66
CA TYR A 86 11.19 3.08 -6.52
C TYR A 86 9.93 3.36 -7.35
N LEU A 87 9.69 2.49 -8.34
CA LEU A 87 8.45 2.47 -9.11
C LEU A 87 7.64 1.20 -8.81
N PHE A 88 6.37 1.39 -8.48
CA PHE A 88 5.40 0.33 -8.18
C PHE A 88 4.37 0.20 -9.29
N GLY A 89 4.18 -1.03 -9.78
CA GLY A 89 3.10 -1.40 -10.69
C GLY A 89 2.10 -2.34 -10.03
N GLN A 90 0.84 -1.89 -9.91
CA GLN A 90 -0.27 -2.78 -9.55
C GLN A 90 -0.82 -3.42 -10.82
N VAL A 91 -0.58 -4.72 -11.00
CA VAL A 91 -1.04 -5.43 -12.19
C VAL A 91 -2.48 -5.90 -11.97
N SER A 92 -3.40 -5.51 -12.86
CA SER A 92 -4.77 -6.01 -12.86
C SER A 92 -4.79 -7.51 -13.15
N ILE A 93 -5.66 -8.25 -12.47
CA ILE A 93 -5.78 -9.70 -12.67
C ILE A 93 -6.48 -9.98 -14.01
N ASP A 94 -7.60 -9.28 -14.25
CA ASP A 94 -8.59 -9.52 -15.29
C ASP A 94 -8.41 -8.63 -16.54
N LYS A 95 -7.71 -7.49 -16.43
CA LYS A 95 -7.54 -6.51 -17.52
C LYS A 95 -6.07 -6.37 -17.93
N PRO A 96 -5.77 -6.06 -19.20
CA PRO A 96 -4.40 -5.80 -19.67
C PRO A 96 -3.95 -4.40 -19.22
N PHE A 97 -3.81 -4.21 -17.91
CA PHE A 97 -3.54 -2.91 -17.30
C PHE A 97 -2.59 -3.02 -16.12
N VAL A 98 -1.60 -2.12 -16.10
CA VAL A 98 -0.71 -1.89 -14.96
C VAL A 98 -0.98 -0.49 -14.44
N ASP A 99 -1.42 -0.40 -13.18
CA ASP A 99 -1.69 0.88 -12.53
C ASP A 99 -0.41 1.39 -11.84
N TRP A 100 0.04 2.56 -12.29
CA TRP A 100 1.24 3.26 -11.79
C TRP A 100 0.89 4.47 -10.90
N SER A 101 -0.38 4.67 -10.53
CA SER A 101 -0.87 5.90 -9.87
C SER A 101 -0.57 5.99 -8.37
N GLY A 102 0.00 4.96 -7.76
CA GLY A 102 0.14 4.89 -6.31
C GLY A 102 1.41 4.17 -5.85
N ASN A 103 1.57 4.13 -4.52
CA ASN A 103 2.65 3.43 -3.84
C ASN A 103 2.14 2.11 -3.21
N CYS A 104 3.03 1.15 -2.99
CA CYS A 104 2.79 -0.01 -2.14
C CYS A 104 3.65 0.05 -0.87
N GLY A 105 3.08 0.62 0.21
CA GLY A 105 3.80 0.76 1.49
C GLY A 105 4.25 -0.55 2.14
N ASN A 106 3.63 -1.69 1.79
CA ASN A 106 4.11 -3.00 2.24
C ASN A 106 5.41 -3.41 1.53
N LEU A 107 5.49 -3.20 0.20
CA LEU A 107 6.68 -3.53 -0.58
C LEU A 107 7.82 -2.51 -0.38
N SER A 108 7.55 -1.30 0.12
CA SER A 108 8.58 -0.36 0.57
C SER A 108 9.56 -0.99 1.57
N ALA A 109 9.10 -1.93 2.41
CA ALA A 109 9.97 -2.66 3.35
C ALA A 109 11.01 -3.55 2.63
N ALA A 110 10.67 -4.07 1.46
CA ALA A 110 11.54 -4.91 0.65
C ALA A 110 12.43 -4.09 -0.29
N VAL A 111 12.02 -2.88 -0.69
CA VAL A 111 12.80 -2.01 -1.60
C VAL A 111 14.18 -1.70 -1.02
N GLY A 112 14.27 -1.32 0.26
CA GLY A 112 15.57 -1.03 0.89
C GLY A 112 16.49 -2.25 0.90
N SER A 113 15.94 -3.43 1.21
CA SER A 113 16.69 -4.69 1.20
C SER A 113 17.15 -5.07 -0.21
N PHE A 114 16.25 -4.97 -1.20
CA PHE A 114 16.56 -5.21 -2.61
C PHE A 114 17.66 -4.27 -3.12
N ALA A 115 17.53 -2.97 -2.84
CA ALA A 115 18.49 -1.95 -3.27
C ALA A 115 19.91 -2.23 -2.77
N ILE A 116 20.06 -2.68 -1.52
CA ILE A 116 21.34 -3.08 -0.93
C ILE A 116 21.88 -4.33 -1.64
N SER A 117 21.08 -5.40 -1.69
CA SER A 117 21.50 -6.69 -2.27
C SER A 117 21.81 -6.61 -3.77
N SER A 118 21.13 -5.73 -4.51
CA SER A 118 21.36 -5.50 -5.94
C SER A 118 22.43 -4.45 -6.24
N GLY A 119 23.17 -3.96 -5.25
CA GLY A 119 24.27 -3.01 -5.45
C GLY A 119 23.84 -1.63 -5.95
N LEU A 120 22.61 -1.22 -5.66
CA LEU A 120 22.05 0.08 -6.04
C LEU A 120 22.37 1.18 -5.03
N VAL A 121 22.66 0.82 -3.77
CA VAL A 121 23.06 1.75 -2.71
C VAL A 121 24.59 1.94 -2.70
N ASP A 122 25.04 3.17 -2.44
CA ASP A 122 26.48 3.47 -2.24
C ASP A 122 27.05 2.62 -1.10
N PRO A 123 28.12 1.82 -1.33
CA PRO A 123 28.73 0.96 -0.31
C PRO A 123 29.17 1.69 0.96
N SER A 124 29.51 2.98 0.88
CA SER A 124 29.87 3.79 2.05
C SER A 124 28.72 4.01 3.03
N ARG A 125 27.47 3.82 2.58
CA ARG A 125 26.26 3.90 3.41
C ARG A 125 25.85 2.57 4.03
N ILE A 126 26.53 1.48 3.69
CA ILE A 126 26.23 0.13 4.17
C ILE A 126 27.28 -0.25 5.23
N PRO A 127 26.94 -0.27 6.52
CA PRO A 127 27.89 -0.66 7.56
C PRO A 127 28.19 -2.16 7.48
N ARG A 128 29.31 -2.60 8.05
CA ARG A 128 29.59 -4.05 8.19
C ARG A 128 28.54 -4.74 9.09
N ASN A 129 28.14 -4.08 10.17
CA ASN A 129 27.07 -4.53 11.07
C ASN A 129 26.30 -3.30 11.58
N GLY A 130 24.99 -3.40 11.79
CA GLY A 130 24.15 -2.31 12.31
C GLY A 130 22.94 -2.05 11.43
N THR A 131 22.65 -0.78 11.14
CA THR A 131 21.49 -0.38 10.32
C THR A 131 21.95 0.48 9.15
N ALA A 132 21.59 0.08 7.94
CA ALA A 132 21.69 0.92 6.75
C ALA A 132 20.42 1.77 6.61
N VAL A 133 20.59 3.09 6.44
CA VAL A 133 19.49 4.02 6.21
C VAL A 133 19.38 4.29 4.72
N VAL A 134 18.43 3.62 4.06
CA VAL A 134 18.18 3.73 2.62
C VAL A 134 17.12 4.78 2.36
N ARG A 135 17.48 5.80 1.57
CA ARG A 135 16.62 6.91 1.19
C ARG A 135 16.00 6.59 -0.17
N ILE A 136 14.69 6.34 -0.17
CA ILE A 136 13.94 5.86 -1.32
C ILE A 136 13.12 7.02 -1.88
N TRP A 137 13.36 7.38 -3.13
CA TRP A 137 12.48 8.26 -3.88
C TRP A 137 11.34 7.42 -4.45
N GLN A 138 10.13 7.62 -3.96
CA GLN A 138 8.94 6.94 -4.47
C GLN A 138 8.48 7.68 -5.73
N ALA A 139 8.79 7.13 -6.90
CA ALA A 139 8.62 7.80 -8.18
C ALA A 139 7.17 7.88 -8.70
N ASN A 140 6.26 7.05 -8.18
CA ASN A 140 4.83 7.13 -8.53
C ASN A 140 4.17 8.37 -7.93
N ILE A 141 4.57 8.76 -6.71
CA ILE A 141 3.92 9.83 -5.94
C ILE A 141 4.87 10.98 -5.57
N SER A 142 6.12 10.92 -6.02
CA SER A 142 7.16 11.93 -5.77
C SER A 142 7.37 12.23 -4.29
N LYS A 143 7.53 11.18 -3.47
CA LYS A 143 7.72 11.31 -2.01
C LYS A 143 8.91 10.50 -1.50
N THR A 144 9.49 10.99 -0.42
CA THR A 144 10.60 10.31 0.26
C THR A 144 10.09 9.26 1.25
N ILE A 145 10.69 8.06 1.17
CA ILE A 145 10.54 6.99 2.15
C ILE A 145 11.92 6.63 2.68
N ILE A 146 12.06 6.54 4.00
CA ILE A 146 13.29 6.07 4.64
C ILE A 146 13.08 4.64 5.11
N ALA A 147 13.98 3.73 4.72
CA ALA A 147 14.01 2.36 5.21
C ALA A 147 15.25 2.12 6.06
N HIS A 148 15.02 1.70 7.30
CA HIS A 148 16.06 1.31 8.24
C HIS A 148 16.26 -0.21 8.14
N VAL A 149 17.24 -0.61 7.33
CA VAL A 149 17.49 -2.02 7.01
C VAL A 149 18.60 -2.56 7.91
N PRO A 150 18.34 -3.60 8.71
CA PRO A 150 19.37 -4.21 9.54
C PRO A 150 20.39 -4.96 8.68
N ILE A 151 21.67 -4.84 9.04
CA ILE A 151 22.82 -5.39 8.32
C ILE A 151 23.67 -6.23 9.28
N THR A 152 24.01 -7.44 8.83
CA THR A 152 24.92 -8.36 9.50
C THR A 152 25.96 -8.83 8.48
N ASP A 153 27.24 -8.74 8.83
CA ASP A 153 28.35 -9.17 7.98
C ASP A 153 28.35 -8.58 6.55
N GLY A 154 27.91 -7.32 6.44
CA GLY A 154 27.85 -6.56 5.18
C GLY A 154 26.68 -6.97 4.26
N ALA A 155 25.76 -7.81 4.74
CA ALA A 155 24.58 -8.25 4.02
C ALA A 155 23.30 -7.93 4.79
N VAL A 156 22.16 -7.89 4.09
CA VAL A 156 20.85 -7.67 4.72
C VAL A 156 20.54 -8.78 5.73
N GLN A 157 20.20 -8.39 6.96
CA GLN A 157 19.68 -9.29 7.98
C GLN A 157 18.18 -9.52 7.72
N GLU A 158 17.82 -10.66 7.11
CA GLU A 158 16.42 -10.95 6.79
C GLU A 158 15.68 -11.69 7.92
N THR A 159 16.38 -12.53 8.68
CA THR A 159 15.80 -13.34 9.76
C THR A 159 15.78 -12.57 11.09
N GLY A 160 14.84 -12.90 11.96
CA GLY A 160 14.67 -12.23 13.25
C GLY A 160 13.41 -12.75 13.96
N ASP A 161 13.06 -12.11 15.06
CA ASP A 161 11.92 -12.46 15.92
C ASP A 161 10.75 -11.46 15.83
N PHE A 162 10.84 -10.45 14.96
CA PHE A 162 9.76 -9.47 14.77
C PHE A 162 8.57 -10.13 14.07
N GLU A 163 7.45 -10.15 14.78
CA GLU A 163 6.16 -10.61 14.29
C GLU A 163 5.35 -9.47 13.67
N LEU A 164 4.69 -9.76 12.56
CA LEU A 164 3.75 -8.86 11.90
C LEU A 164 2.45 -9.62 11.64
N ASP A 165 1.34 -9.20 12.26
CA ASP A 165 0.05 -9.85 12.06
C ASP A 165 -0.32 -9.87 10.55
N GLY A 166 -0.62 -11.06 10.02
CA GLY A 166 -0.76 -11.31 8.57
C GLY A 166 0.50 -11.81 7.86
N VAL A 167 1.63 -11.95 8.57
CA VAL A 167 2.83 -12.68 8.14
C VAL A 167 3.01 -13.91 9.02
N THR A 168 3.15 -15.07 8.40
CA THR A 168 3.14 -16.37 9.10
C THR A 168 4.35 -16.61 9.99
N PHE A 169 5.52 -16.11 9.60
CA PHE A 169 6.79 -16.37 10.28
C PHE A 169 7.50 -15.06 10.63
N PRO A 170 8.18 -14.99 11.78
CA PRO A 170 8.94 -13.82 12.16
C PRO A 170 10.13 -13.59 11.22
N ALA A 171 10.61 -12.35 11.20
CA ALA A 171 11.73 -11.89 10.40
C ALA A 171 12.41 -10.70 11.09
N ALA A 172 13.43 -10.12 10.49
CA ALA A 172 14.01 -8.89 11.02
C ALA A 172 13.02 -7.71 10.87
N GLU A 173 13.00 -6.83 11.87
CA GLU A 173 12.24 -5.58 11.81
C GLU A 173 12.90 -4.62 10.81
N VAL A 174 12.07 -4.02 9.94
CA VAL A 174 12.43 -2.92 9.06
C VAL A 174 11.51 -1.76 9.40
N GLN A 175 12.06 -0.72 10.02
CA GLN A 175 11.31 0.51 10.29
C GLN A 175 11.25 1.34 9.01
N LEU A 176 10.06 1.87 8.71
CA LEU A 176 9.80 2.76 7.59
C LEU A 176 9.33 4.13 8.08
N GLU A 177 9.86 5.17 7.46
CA GLU A 177 9.39 6.55 7.62
C GLU A 177 8.88 7.07 6.28
N PHE A 178 7.63 7.52 6.25
CA PHE A 178 7.04 8.21 5.10
C PHE A 178 7.08 9.69 5.41
N LEU A 179 7.99 10.43 4.76
CA LEU A 179 8.20 11.84 5.02
C LEU A 179 7.20 12.68 4.23
N ASN A 180 6.67 13.72 4.88
CA ASN A 180 5.65 14.63 4.33
C ASN A 180 4.57 13.86 3.53
N PRO A 181 3.87 12.89 4.14
CA PRO A 181 3.04 11.93 3.42
C PRO A 181 1.79 12.56 2.79
N ALA A 182 1.45 13.80 3.16
CA ALA A 182 0.39 14.56 2.49
C ALA A 182 0.76 14.83 1.03
N ALA A 183 -0.20 14.78 0.12
CA ALA A 183 0.03 15.26 -1.24
C ALA A 183 0.41 16.76 -1.23
N GLU A 184 1.12 17.20 -2.28
CA GLU A 184 1.53 18.59 -2.49
C GLU A 184 1.27 19.00 -3.96
N GLU A 185 0.26 18.41 -4.60
CA GLU A 185 -0.10 18.77 -5.99
C GLU A 185 -0.80 20.13 -6.05
N GLU A 186 -0.57 20.91 -7.10
CA GLU A 186 -1.29 22.17 -7.31
C GLU A 186 -2.78 21.89 -7.62
N GLY A 187 -3.67 22.42 -6.78
CA GLY A 187 -5.13 22.29 -6.93
C GLY A 187 -5.82 21.59 -5.75
N ALA A 188 -7.16 21.53 -5.75
CA ALA A 188 -7.95 21.00 -4.63
C ALA A 188 -7.61 19.53 -4.29
N GLY A 189 -7.21 18.71 -5.28
CA GLY A 189 -6.84 17.30 -5.09
C GLY A 189 -5.51 17.07 -4.35
N GLY A 190 -4.67 18.10 -4.24
CA GLY A 190 -3.34 18.02 -3.65
C GLY A 190 -3.25 18.34 -2.17
N SER A 191 -4.31 18.83 -1.53
CA SER A 191 -4.33 19.05 -0.07
C SER A 191 -4.45 17.74 0.71
N MET A 192 -3.95 17.70 1.95
CA MET A 192 -4.17 16.58 2.87
C MET A 192 -5.66 16.29 3.05
N PHE A 193 -6.50 17.32 3.08
CA PHE A 193 -7.96 17.21 3.04
C PHE A 193 -8.46 17.91 1.78
N PRO A 194 -8.66 17.18 0.67
CA PRO A 194 -8.99 17.78 -0.63
C PRO A 194 -10.27 18.63 -0.65
N THR A 195 -11.17 18.38 0.30
CA THR A 195 -12.43 19.12 0.46
C THR A 195 -12.31 20.35 1.35
N GLY A 196 -11.18 20.53 2.05
CA GLY A 196 -10.99 21.50 3.12
C GLY A 196 -11.59 21.10 4.47
N ASN A 197 -12.29 19.96 4.56
CA ASN A 197 -12.99 19.54 5.77
C ASN A 197 -12.35 18.28 6.38
N LEU A 198 -12.35 18.19 7.72
CA LEU A 198 -11.97 16.94 8.42
C LEU A 198 -13.03 15.85 8.25
N VAL A 199 -14.30 16.26 8.16
CA VAL A 199 -15.46 15.40 7.93
C VAL A 199 -16.41 16.10 6.96
N ASP A 200 -16.81 15.41 5.90
CA ASP A 200 -17.81 15.85 4.92
C ASP A 200 -19.10 15.03 5.06
N ASP A 201 -20.18 15.59 4.53
CA ASP A 201 -21.38 14.86 4.14
C ASP A 201 -21.25 14.40 2.68
N LEU A 202 -21.19 13.08 2.46
CA LEU A 202 -21.11 12.46 1.14
C LEU A 202 -22.46 11.86 0.77
N GLU A 203 -23.09 12.37 -0.30
CA GLU A 203 -24.29 11.77 -0.86
C GLU A 203 -23.94 10.50 -1.64
N VAL A 204 -24.51 9.37 -1.24
CA VAL A 204 -24.28 8.06 -1.87
C VAL A 204 -25.60 7.50 -2.38
N PRO A 205 -25.78 7.36 -3.70
CA PRO A 205 -27.01 6.81 -4.28
C PRO A 205 -27.35 5.44 -3.71
N GLY A 206 -28.61 5.25 -3.32
CA GLY A 206 -29.11 4.00 -2.74
C GLY A 206 -28.77 3.78 -1.26
N VAL A 207 -28.02 4.70 -0.64
CA VAL A 207 -27.65 4.63 0.80
C VAL A 207 -28.20 5.85 1.54
N GLY A 208 -27.98 7.05 0.99
CA GLY A 208 -28.24 8.32 1.66
C GLY A 208 -26.95 9.11 1.89
N THR A 209 -26.98 10.04 2.84
CA THR A 209 -25.83 10.86 3.18
C THR A 209 -25.00 10.17 4.26
N LEU A 210 -23.70 9.98 4.00
CA LEU A 210 -22.74 9.40 4.93
C LEU A 210 -21.77 10.47 5.42
N LYS A 211 -21.44 10.44 6.72
CA LYS A 211 -20.28 11.18 7.21
C LYS A 211 -19.01 10.46 6.72
N VAL A 212 -18.09 11.21 6.13
CA VAL A 212 -16.82 10.67 5.65
C VAL A 212 -15.64 11.57 5.98
N THR A 213 -14.49 10.99 6.27
CA THR A 213 -13.20 11.69 6.18
C THR A 213 -12.53 11.31 4.87
N MET A 214 -12.19 12.30 4.05
CA MET A 214 -11.44 12.10 2.80
C MET A 214 -10.05 12.69 2.95
N ILE A 215 -9.03 11.84 3.02
CA ILE A 215 -7.66 12.26 3.28
C ILE A 215 -6.72 11.82 2.16
N ASN A 216 -5.76 12.67 1.80
CA ASN A 216 -4.70 12.37 0.85
C ASN A 216 -3.34 12.33 1.57
N ALA A 217 -3.11 11.26 2.34
CA ALA A 217 -1.86 11.01 3.06
C ALA A 217 -1.40 9.56 2.89
N GLY A 218 -0.24 9.35 2.28
CA GLY A 218 0.26 8.03 1.87
C GLY A 218 -0.47 7.45 0.66
N ILE A 219 -1.81 7.48 0.65
CA ILE A 219 -2.67 7.25 -0.51
C ILE A 219 -4.04 7.93 -0.27
N PRO A 220 -4.70 8.48 -1.31
CA PRO A 220 -6.05 8.98 -1.18
C PRO A 220 -6.99 7.92 -0.59
N THR A 221 -7.64 8.22 0.52
CA THR A 221 -8.46 7.27 1.29
C THR A 221 -9.73 7.93 1.81
N ILE A 222 -10.87 7.27 1.58
CA ILE A 222 -12.18 7.63 2.12
C ILE A 222 -12.44 6.74 3.33
N PHE A 223 -12.66 7.35 4.50
CA PHE A 223 -13.06 6.68 5.73
C PHE A 223 -14.52 6.96 6.04
N VAL A 224 -15.28 5.93 6.35
CA VAL A 224 -16.71 5.99 6.75
C VAL A 224 -16.89 5.24 8.08
N ASN A 225 -17.89 5.58 8.90
CA ASN A 225 -18.16 4.77 10.09
C ASN A 225 -18.80 3.44 9.72
N ALA A 226 -18.38 2.35 10.36
CA ALA A 226 -18.93 1.01 10.11
C ALA A 226 -20.46 0.97 10.31
N HIS A 227 -20.96 1.59 11.39
CA HIS A 227 -22.39 1.56 11.73
C HIS A 227 -23.27 2.30 10.72
N ASP A 228 -22.76 3.35 10.07
CA ASP A 228 -23.49 4.12 9.06
C ASP A 228 -23.76 3.30 7.79
N ILE A 229 -23.00 2.23 7.58
CA ILE A 229 -23.14 1.30 6.46
C ILE A 229 -23.50 -0.13 6.92
N GLY A 230 -23.99 -0.28 8.16
CA GLY A 230 -24.54 -1.55 8.67
C GLY A 230 -23.51 -2.59 9.10
N TYR A 231 -22.26 -2.18 9.35
CA TYR A 231 -21.17 -3.05 9.79
C TYR A 231 -20.73 -2.75 11.24
N THR A 232 -20.03 -3.71 11.84
CA THR A 232 -19.49 -3.61 13.19
C THR A 232 -18.03 -3.12 13.22
N GLY A 233 -17.28 -3.30 12.13
CA GLY A 233 -15.85 -3.07 12.07
C GLY A 233 -15.01 -4.33 12.34
N THR A 234 -15.65 -5.45 12.69
CA THR A 234 -14.98 -6.72 13.02
C THR A 234 -14.92 -7.71 11.86
N GLU A 235 -15.58 -7.41 10.73
CA GLU A 235 -15.78 -8.29 9.58
C GLU A 235 -14.48 -8.88 9.01
N LEU A 236 -14.51 -10.14 8.60
CA LEU A 236 -13.45 -10.83 7.88
C LEU A 236 -13.77 -10.90 6.39
N GLN A 237 -12.83 -11.42 5.59
CA GLN A 237 -12.97 -11.46 4.13
C GLN A 237 -14.22 -12.22 3.68
N ASN A 238 -14.62 -13.30 4.36
CA ASN A 238 -15.79 -14.09 3.97
C ASN A 238 -17.11 -13.35 4.18
N ASP A 239 -17.14 -12.38 5.11
CA ASP A 239 -18.34 -11.59 5.40
C ASP A 239 -18.65 -10.56 4.30
N ILE A 240 -17.63 -10.17 3.51
CA ILE A 240 -17.75 -9.09 2.51
C ILE A 240 -17.45 -9.58 1.09
N ASN A 241 -16.39 -10.37 0.88
CA ASN A 241 -15.91 -10.73 -0.46
C ASN A 241 -16.83 -11.71 -1.20
N ALA A 242 -17.73 -12.38 -0.48
CA ALA A 242 -18.74 -13.26 -1.05
C ALA A 242 -20.08 -12.53 -1.34
N ASP A 243 -20.25 -11.31 -0.85
CA ASP A 243 -21.47 -10.53 -1.03
C ASP A 243 -21.30 -9.48 -2.14
N ALA A 244 -21.82 -9.80 -3.32
CA ALA A 244 -21.76 -8.90 -4.47
C ALA A 244 -22.45 -7.54 -4.21
N LYS A 245 -23.47 -7.49 -3.33
CA LYS A 245 -24.15 -6.24 -2.99
C LYS A 245 -23.27 -5.37 -2.11
N ALA A 246 -22.59 -5.97 -1.12
CA ALA A 246 -21.59 -5.27 -0.31
C ALA A 246 -20.46 -4.70 -1.17
N LEU A 247 -19.92 -5.48 -2.09
CA LEU A 247 -18.85 -5.02 -2.99
C LEU A 247 -19.32 -3.86 -3.88
N ALA A 248 -20.54 -3.93 -4.43
CA ALA A 248 -21.11 -2.85 -5.24
C ALA A 248 -21.35 -1.56 -4.43
N LEU A 249 -21.80 -1.70 -3.18
CA LEU A 249 -21.97 -0.60 -2.23
C LEU A 249 -20.64 0.12 -2.00
N PHE A 250 -19.58 -0.61 -1.65
CA PHE A 250 -18.27 -0.01 -1.42
C PHE A 250 -17.69 0.66 -2.66
N GLU A 251 -17.92 0.09 -3.85
CA GLU A 251 -17.48 0.73 -5.10
C GLU A 251 -18.25 2.03 -5.37
N THR A 252 -19.54 2.07 -5.06
CA THR A 252 -20.36 3.29 -5.19
C THR A 252 -19.87 4.38 -4.24
N ILE A 253 -19.63 4.06 -2.96
CA ILE A 253 -19.03 4.99 -1.99
C ILE A 253 -17.67 5.50 -2.50
N ARG A 254 -16.82 4.58 -2.98
CA ARG A 254 -15.48 4.92 -3.49
C ARG A 254 -15.54 5.87 -4.68
N ALA A 255 -16.40 5.60 -5.66
CA ALA A 255 -16.56 6.43 -6.84
C ALA A 255 -17.09 7.83 -6.50
N GLN A 256 -18.08 7.93 -5.60
CA GLN A 256 -18.59 9.22 -5.13
C GLN A 256 -17.51 10.02 -4.37
N GLY A 257 -16.77 9.36 -3.48
CA GLY A 257 -15.67 10.02 -2.78
C GLY A 257 -14.54 10.43 -3.73
N ALA A 258 -14.22 9.62 -4.75
CA ALA A 258 -13.22 9.97 -5.77
C ALA A 258 -13.60 11.26 -6.51
N LEU A 259 -14.87 11.39 -6.92
CA LEU A 259 -15.41 12.59 -7.55
C LEU A 259 -15.34 13.78 -6.58
N ARG A 260 -15.78 13.60 -5.33
CA ARG A 260 -15.80 14.65 -4.31
C ARG A 260 -14.41 15.16 -3.92
N MET A 261 -13.40 14.28 -3.99
CA MET A 261 -11.98 14.59 -3.79
C MET A 261 -11.33 15.25 -5.00
N GLY A 262 -12.01 15.34 -6.15
CA GLY A 262 -11.45 15.87 -7.40
C GLY A 262 -10.41 14.96 -8.06
N LEU A 263 -10.44 13.64 -7.79
CA LEU A 263 -9.50 12.66 -8.38
C LEU A 263 -9.96 12.15 -9.74
N ILE A 264 -11.24 12.35 -10.07
CA ILE A 264 -11.91 12.05 -11.33
C ILE A 264 -12.90 13.17 -11.63
N ASP A 265 -13.13 13.45 -12.92
CA ASP A 265 -14.11 14.46 -13.36
C ASP A 265 -15.52 13.86 -13.52
N ASN A 266 -15.59 12.57 -13.88
CA ASN A 266 -16.84 11.84 -14.12
C ASN A 266 -16.84 10.50 -13.39
N LEU A 267 -18.00 10.06 -12.92
CA LEU A 267 -18.14 8.78 -12.19
C LEU A 267 -17.67 7.57 -13.01
N ASP A 268 -17.85 7.59 -14.33
CA ASP A 268 -17.42 6.48 -15.22
C ASP A 268 -15.90 6.27 -15.23
N ASP A 269 -15.12 7.30 -14.90
CA ASP A 269 -13.66 7.18 -14.83
C ASP A 269 -13.19 6.38 -13.61
N ALA A 270 -14.05 6.21 -12.60
CA ALA A 270 -13.78 5.33 -11.46
C ALA A 270 -13.51 3.88 -11.91
N ALA A 271 -14.17 3.40 -12.96
CA ALA A 271 -13.96 2.05 -13.51
C ALA A 271 -12.58 1.84 -14.13
N LYS A 272 -11.94 2.94 -14.58
CA LYS A 272 -10.58 2.96 -15.12
C LYS A 272 -9.53 3.23 -14.04
N ARG A 273 -9.94 3.83 -12.91
CA ARG A 273 -9.08 4.18 -11.77
C ARG A 273 -9.47 3.38 -10.52
N GLN A 274 -9.14 2.09 -10.53
CA GLN A 274 -9.49 1.15 -9.45
C GLN A 274 -8.50 1.17 -8.28
N HIS A 275 -7.26 1.64 -8.50
CA HIS A 275 -6.26 1.66 -7.44
C HIS A 275 -6.46 2.79 -6.44
N THR A 276 -6.88 3.98 -6.87
CA THR A 276 -7.07 5.17 -6.02
C THR A 276 -8.41 5.86 -6.29
N PRO A 277 -9.08 6.44 -5.28
CA PRO A 277 -8.78 6.33 -3.84
C PRO A 277 -9.09 4.94 -3.28
N LYS A 278 -8.66 4.67 -2.05
CA LYS A 278 -9.13 3.54 -1.24
C LYS A 278 -10.42 3.90 -0.51
N VAL A 279 -11.22 2.90 -0.18
CA VAL A 279 -12.35 3.04 0.73
C VAL A 279 -12.14 2.13 1.94
N ALA A 280 -12.34 2.68 3.12
CA ALA A 280 -12.19 2.00 4.40
C ALA A 280 -13.31 2.40 5.35
N PHE A 281 -13.63 1.52 6.28
CA PHE A 281 -14.59 1.80 7.34
C PHE A 281 -13.95 1.59 8.72
N VAL A 282 -14.38 2.42 9.66
CA VAL A 282 -13.81 2.51 11.01
C VAL A 282 -14.86 2.28 12.08
N ALA A 283 -14.43 1.71 13.21
CA ALA A 283 -15.26 1.55 14.39
C ALA A 283 -14.42 1.71 15.67
N LYS A 284 -15.11 1.92 16.79
CA LYS A 284 -14.49 1.86 18.12
C LYS A 284 -13.89 0.46 18.38
N PRO A 285 -12.94 0.33 19.33
CA PRO A 285 -12.42 -0.97 19.73
C PRO A 285 -13.52 -1.96 20.09
N ALA A 286 -13.41 -3.19 19.59
CA ALA A 286 -14.22 -4.32 20.00
C ALA A 286 -13.39 -5.60 19.93
N ASP A 287 -13.76 -6.58 20.75
CA ASP A 287 -13.15 -7.91 20.69
C ASP A 287 -13.53 -8.60 19.36
N TYR A 288 -12.58 -9.30 18.74
CA TYR A 288 -12.86 -10.15 17.58
C TYR A 288 -11.84 -11.30 17.45
N LEU A 289 -12.19 -12.31 16.66
CA LEU A 289 -11.25 -13.34 16.22
C LEU A 289 -10.66 -12.93 14.88
N SER A 290 -9.33 -12.90 14.78
CA SER A 290 -8.65 -12.63 13.52
C SER A 290 -8.83 -13.78 12.52
N SER A 291 -8.43 -13.55 11.27
CA SER A 291 -8.41 -14.57 10.22
C SER A 291 -7.53 -15.79 10.55
N SER A 292 -6.60 -15.68 11.49
CA SER A 292 -5.78 -16.79 11.98
C SER A 292 -6.38 -17.51 13.20
N GLY A 293 -7.56 -17.09 13.66
CA GLY A 293 -8.20 -17.58 14.90
C GLY A 293 -7.63 -16.98 16.18
N LYS A 294 -6.70 -16.01 16.09
CA LYS A 294 -6.12 -15.34 17.26
C LYS A 294 -7.13 -14.32 17.81
N PRO A 295 -7.45 -14.34 19.12
CA PRO A 295 -8.27 -13.30 19.72
C PRO A 295 -7.54 -11.97 19.74
N VAL A 296 -8.22 -10.92 19.30
CA VAL A 296 -7.77 -9.53 19.45
C VAL A 296 -8.73 -8.85 20.42
N SER A 297 -8.20 -8.39 21.55
CA SER A 297 -9.00 -7.72 22.57
C SER A 297 -9.20 -6.25 22.22
N ALA A 298 -10.38 -5.71 22.50
CA ALA A 298 -10.70 -4.29 22.45
C ALA A 298 -9.68 -3.45 23.25
N ASN A 299 -9.17 -3.96 24.37
CA ASN A 299 -8.17 -3.25 25.18
C ASN A 299 -6.77 -3.24 24.56
N SER A 300 -6.54 -4.06 23.52
CA SER A 300 -5.26 -4.16 22.82
C SER A 300 -5.21 -3.30 21.55
N ILE A 301 -6.27 -2.54 21.23
CA ILE A 301 -6.37 -1.69 20.04
C ILE A 301 -7.04 -0.37 20.39
N ASP A 302 -6.72 0.68 19.64
CA ASP A 302 -7.33 2.01 19.76
C ASP A 302 -8.58 2.16 18.90
N LEU A 303 -8.68 1.40 17.80
CA LEU A 303 -9.80 1.40 16.87
C LEU A 303 -9.81 0.14 15.99
N LEU A 304 -10.90 -0.08 15.28
CA LEU A 304 -11.00 -1.08 14.21
C LEU A 304 -10.99 -0.38 12.85
N VAL A 305 -10.25 -0.95 11.89
CA VAL A 305 -10.26 -0.49 10.50
C VAL A 305 -10.32 -1.68 9.55
N ARG A 306 -11.15 -1.54 8.53
CA ARG A 306 -11.29 -2.48 7.41
C ARG A 306 -11.20 -1.69 6.11
N ALA A 307 -10.42 -2.17 5.15
CA ALA A 307 -10.18 -1.44 3.91
C ALA A 307 -10.30 -2.35 2.69
N LEU A 308 -10.82 -1.78 1.61
CA LEU A 308 -10.93 -2.47 0.32
C LEU A 308 -9.81 -2.04 -0.62
N SER A 309 -9.35 -2.96 -1.44
CA SER A 309 -8.41 -2.69 -2.53
C SER A 309 -8.71 -3.58 -3.72
N MET A 310 -8.87 -2.96 -4.89
CA MET A 310 -9.28 -3.63 -6.13
C MET A 310 -10.61 -4.37 -5.96
N GLY A 311 -11.61 -3.68 -5.38
CA GLY A 311 -12.97 -4.20 -5.23
C GLY A 311 -13.14 -5.34 -4.22
N LYS A 312 -12.15 -5.65 -3.38
CA LYS A 312 -12.24 -6.71 -2.34
C LYS A 312 -11.71 -6.21 -1.00
N LEU A 313 -12.26 -6.72 0.10
CA LEU A 313 -11.73 -6.55 1.44
C LEU A 313 -10.31 -7.12 1.52
N HIS A 314 -9.38 -6.27 1.95
CA HIS A 314 -7.99 -6.63 2.12
C HIS A 314 -7.81 -7.53 3.35
N HIS A 315 -6.95 -8.55 3.24
CA HIS A 315 -6.79 -9.57 4.30
C HIS A 315 -6.15 -9.01 5.59
N ALA A 316 -5.24 -8.05 5.46
CA ALA A 316 -4.62 -7.32 6.59
C ALA A 316 -4.87 -5.81 6.41
N MET A 317 -3.81 -5.02 6.16
CA MET A 317 -3.94 -3.63 5.75
C MET A 317 -2.88 -3.26 4.69
N MET A 318 -3.25 -2.40 3.73
CA MET A 318 -2.29 -1.82 2.80
C MET A 318 -1.37 -0.85 3.55
N GLY A 319 -0.04 -0.92 3.34
CA GLY A 319 0.90 -0.03 4.03
C GLY A 319 0.60 1.46 3.84
N THR A 320 0.21 1.88 2.64
CA THR A 320 -0.20 3.28 2.39
C THR A 320 -1.50 3.67 3.10
N ALA A 321 -2.48 2.76 3.20
CA ALA A 321 -3.69 3.00 3.99
C ALA A 321 -3.37 3.05 5.49
N ALA A 322 -2.37 2.30 5.96
CA ALA A 322 -1.88 2.44 7.34
C ALA A 322 -1.30 3.84 7.61
N VAL A 323 -0.57 4.43 6.63
CA VAL A 323 -0.16 5.85 6.71
C VAL A 323 -1.38 6.77 6.81
N ALA A 324 -2.39 6.57 5.95
CA ALA A 324 -3.63 7.35 6.00
C ALA A 324 -4.34 7.25 7.36
N ILE A 325 -4.42 6.04 7.94
CA ILE A 325 -4.99 5.78 9.26
C ILE A 325 -4.20 6.53 10.34
N GLY A 326 -2.88 6.39 10.38
CA GLY A 326 -2.04 7.06 11.38
C GLY A 326 -2.14 8.57 11.29
N THR A 327 -2.13 9.11 10.07
CA THR A 327 -2.25 10.55 9.79
C THR A 327 -3.62 11.07 10.23
N ALA A 328 -4.71 10.44 9.80
CA ALA A 328 -6.06 10.85 10.19
C ALA A 328 -6.28 10.71 11.71
N ALA A 329 -5.78 9.64 12.33
CA ALA A 329 -5.87 9.44 13.78
C ALA A 329 -5.13 10.52 14.59
N ALA A 330 -4.05 11.08 14.05
CA ALA A 330 -3.28 12.15 14.69
C ALA A 330 -3.94 13.52 14.61
N ILE A 331 -5.02 13.67 13.83
CA ILE A 331 -5.72 14.94 13.60
C ILE A 331 -7.07 14.90 14.33
N PRO A 332 -7.23 15.65 15.44
CA PRO A 332 -8.47 15.69 16.21
C PRO A 332 -9.67 16.06 15.35
N GLY A 333 -10.72 15.24 15.40
CA GLY A 333 -11.99 15.50 14.71
C GLY A 333 -12.21 14.74 13.40
N THR A 334 -11.21 14.05 12.85
CA THR A 334 -11.46 13.10 11.75
C THR A 334 -12.24 11.88 12.25
N LEU A 335 -12.95 11.15 11.38
CA LEU A 335 -13.66 9.93 11.79
C LEU A 335 -12.73 8.86 12.36
N VAL A 336 -11.49 8.77 11.85
CA VAL A 336 -10.48 7.84 12.36
C VAL A 336 -10.06 8.22 13.77
N ASN A 337 -9.82 9.51 14.02
CA ASN A 337 -9.50 10.04 15.33
C ASN A 337 -10.65 9.83 16.34
N LEU A 338 -11.90 10.11 15.92
CA LEU A 338 -13.09 9.91 16.75
C LEU A 338 -13.33 8.44 17.09
N ALA A 339 -13.12 7.52 16.13
CA ALA A 339 -13.15 6.08 16.38
C ALA A 339 -12.09 5.64 17.40
N ALA A 340 -10.94 6.34 17.42
CA ALA A 340 -9.87 6.17 18.39
C ALA A 340 -10.06 6.95 19.71
N GLY A 341 -11.23 7.55 19.95
CA GLY A 341 -11.56 8.24 21.21
C GLY A 341 -11.45 9.77 21.17
N GLY A 342 -11.05 10.38 20.05
CA GLY A 342 -11.17 11.83 19.84
C GLY A 342 -10.02 12.70 20.37
N GLU A 343 -9.01 12.10 20.98
CA GLU A 343 -7.87 12.83 21.57
C GLU A 343 -6.70 12.98 20.59
N LEU A 344 -5.78 13.91 20.88
CA LEU A 344 -4.53 14.05 20.12
C LEU A 344 -3.65 12.81 20.34
N ARG A 345 -3.24 12.16 19.24
CA ARG A 345 -2.45 10.92 19.28
C ARG A 345 -1.27 11.00 18.32
N SER A 346 -0.08 10.61 18.77
CA SER A 346 1.10 10.47 17.91
C SER A 346 1.24 9.07 17.31
N ALA A 347 0.47 8.10 17.82
CA ALA A 347 0.37 6.75 17.29
C ALA A 347 -0.96 6.10 17.66
N VAL A 348 -1.40 5.16 16.83
CA VAL A 348 -2.52 4.27 17.08
C VAL A 348 -2.15 2.84 16.74
N ARG A 349 -2.73 1.90 17.47
CA ARG A 349 -2.77 0.48 17.13
C ARG A 349 -4.18 0.13 16.69
N PHE A 350 -4.39 -0.13 15.41
CA PHE A 350 -5.70 -0.53 14.90
C PHE A 350 -5.80 -2.04 14.70
N GLY A 351 -7.00 -2.59 14.89
CA GLY A 351 -7.34 -3.95 14.51
C GLY A 351 -7.79 -4.04 13.05
N HIS A 352 -7.16 -4.91 12.28
CA HIS A 352 -7.49 -5.31 10.90
C HIS A 352 -7.83 -6.82 10.84
N PRO A 353 -8.28 -7.40 9.72
CA PRO A 353 -8.80 -8.78 9.74
C PRO A 353 -7.77 -9.82 10.21
N SER A 354 -6.49 -9.68 9.86
CA SER A 354 -5.43 -10.58 10.34
C SER A 354 -4.85 -10.32 11.73
N GLY A 355 -5.26 -9.26 12.44
CA GLY A 355 -4.69 -8.89 13.74
C GLY A 355 -4.52 -7.38 13.90
N THR A 356 -3.41 -6.92 14.47
CA THR A 356 -3.19 -5.51 14.81
C THR A 356 -2.00 -4.90 14.09
N LEU A 357 -2.03 -3.58 13.91
CA LEU A 357 -0.92 -2.82 13.39
C LEU A 357 -0.78 -1.50 14.14
N ARG A 358 0.44 -1.23 14.62
CA ARG A 358 0.79 0.08 15.20
C ARG A 358 1.37 0.99 14.13
N VAL A 359 0.83 2.20 14.00
CA VAL A 359 1.31 3.25 13.11
C VAL A 359 1.41 4.57 13.89
N GLY A 360 2.49 5.31 13.66
CA GLY A 360 2.70 6.64 14.20
C GLY A 360 2.55 7.71 13.12
N ALA A 361 2.11 8.90 13.50
CA ALA A 361 2.18 10.10 12.67
C ALA A 361 2.51 11.32 13.53
N GLN A 362 3.37 12.19 13.01
CA GLN A 362 3.68 13.48 13.61
C GLN A 362 2.91 14.54 12.84
N ALA A 363 1.78 14.96 13.41
CA ALA A 363 0.96 16.05 12.90
C ALA A 363 1.19 17.31 13.76
N GLN A 364 1.31 18.45 13.10
CA GLN A 364 1.40 19.77 13.73
C GLN A 364 0.52 20.75 12.97
N GLN A 365 0.01 21.77 13.66
CA GLN A 365 -0.72 22.84 13.01
C GLN A 365 0.25 23.98 12.68
N VAL A 366 0.35 24.35 11.41
CA VAL A 366 1.15 25.48 10.90
C VAL A 366 0.19 26.45 10.24
N ASP A 367 0.16 27.70 10.71
CA ASP A 367 -0.72 28.76 10.17
C ASP A 367 -2.22 28.37 10.09
N GLY A 368 -2.68 27.53 11.02
CA GLY A 368 -4.06 27.04 11.08
C GLY A 368 -4.33 25.78 10.26
N GLU A 369 -3.38 25.31 9.45
CA GLU A 369 -3.48 24.10 8.64
C GLU A 369 -2.74 22.92 9.27
N TRP A 370 -3.29 21.71 9.15
CA TRP A 370 -2.60 20.51 9.61
C TRP A 370 -1.51 20.10 8.62
N THR A 371 -0.30 19.97 9.11
CA THR A 371 0.86 19.44 8.39
C THR A 371 1.32 18.16 9.07
N VAL A 372 1.49 17.07 8.30
CA VAL A 372 2.11 15.85 8.79
C VAL A 372 3.52 15.77 8.24
N THR A 373 4.51 15.80 9.13
CA THR A 373 5.93 15.78 8.75
C THR A 373 6.41 14.35 8.50
N LYS A 374 5.81 13.39 9.21
CA LYS A 374 6.23 11.99 9.14
C LYS A 374 5.14 11.02 9.57
N ALA A 375 5.03 9.90 8.87
CA ALA A 375 4.37 8.69 9.38
C ALA A 375 5.38 7.55 9.54
N ILE A 376 5.27 6.77 10.62
CA ILE A 376 6.22 5.71 10.98
C ILE A 376 5.48 4.39 11.14
N MET A 377 6.02 3.31 10.58
CA MET A 377 5.56 1.96 10.88
C MET A 377 6.68 0.95 10.78
N SER A 378 6.48 -0.19 11.43
CA SER A 378 7.38 -1.33 11.33
C SER A 378 6.82 -2.39 10.40
N ARG A 379 7.72 -3.00 9.64
CA ARG A 379 7.47 -4.08 8.70
C ARG A 379 8.60 -5.10 8.78
N SER A 380 8.52 -6.11 7.93
CA SER A 380 9.64 -7.01 7.66
C SER A 380 9.64 -7.39 6.19
N ALA A 381 10.79 -7.79 5.67
CA ALA A 381 10.94 -8.25 4.30
C ALA A 381 11.83 -9.49 4.24
N ARG A 382 11.66 -10.30 3.19
CA ARG A 382 12.60 -11.37 2.84
C ARG A 382 12.50 -11.77 1.38
N VAL A 383 13.60 -12.24 0.82
CA VAL A 383 13.63 -12.99 -0.44
C VAL A 383 12.90 -14.32 -0.27
N LEU A 384 12.06 -14.64 -1.26
CA LEU A 384 11.40 -15.94 -1.40
C LEU A 384 12.08 -16.76 -2.49
N MET A 385 12.47 -16.11 -3.59
CA MET A 385 13.19 -16.70 -4.71
C MET A 385 13.99 -15.62 -5.44
N GLU A 386 15.18 -15.96 -5.91
CA GLU A 386 16.05 -15.10 -6.72
C GLU A 386 16.53 -15.88 -7.95
N GLY A 387 16.69 -15.20 -9.09
CA GLY A 387 17.17 -15.80 -10.32
C GLY A 387 16.60 -15.08 -11.54
N TRP A 388 15.96 -15.83 -12.42
CA TRP A 388 15.36 -15.29 -13.65
C TRP A 388 13.90 -15.68 -13.79
N VAL A 389 13.04 -14.70 -14.03
CA VAL A 389 11.71 -14.96 -14.61
C VAL A 389 11.85 -15.24 -16.10
N ARG A 390 10.86 -15.91 -16.67
CA ARG A 390 10.80 -16.20 -18.11
C ARG A 390 9.46 -15.76 -18.68
N VAL A 391 9.52 -15.20 -19.88
CA VAL A 391 8.35 -14.85 -20.69
C VAL A 391 8.64 -15.16 -22.16
N PRO A 392 7.62 -15.42 -22.99
CA PRO A 392 7.78 -15.38 -24.45
C PRO A 392 8.36 -14.04 -24.90
N PRO A 393 9.09 -13.97 -26.02
CA PRO A 393 9.54 -12.70 -26.59
C PRO A 393 8.34 -11.76 -26.85
N ILE A 394 8.53 -10.48 -26.56
CA ILE A 394 7.51 -9.42 -26.56
C ILE A 394 7.75 -8.49 -27.74
#